data_AF-A0A1X7IVJ0-F1
#
_entry.id   AF-A0A1X7IVJ0-F1
#
_cell.length_a   1.000
_cell.length_b   1.000
_cell.length_c   1.000
_cell.angle_alpha   90.00
_cell.angle_beta   90.00
_cell.angle_gamma   90.00
#
_symmetry.space_group_name_H-M   'P 1'
#
loop_
_entity.id
_entity.type
_entity.pdbx_description
1 polymer ?
#
loop_
_entity_poly.entity_id
_entity_poly.type
_entity_poly.pdbx_seq_one_letter_code
_entity_poly.pdbx_strand_id
1 'polypeptide(L)'
;MPQKFEEWTIKDPCPGMALQNIQPISHRAFALVSRNKNGLVSKEGALNIIGAIDMMEALDYHFNNFIEHGKGATNINQKHEAVAYLNRLGQLYAFTKSDFTKKYNSEPKAILPKLDELYIFRRKNTAHRSLDAPQNEPKEYRNRQALSLLGATTLKFMGNEQYVFPNYNKDHKETEWQYFTPATDHPIVMEESYQLIEKIITQMLKPTSI
;
A
#
# COMPACT_ATOMS: atom_id res chain seq x y z
N MET A 1 0.50 -29.75 -5.23
CA MET A 1 -0.89 -29.31 -4.99
C MET A 1 -0.85 -28.21 -3.95
N PRO A 2 -1.55 -27.07 -4.13
CA PRO A 2 -1.62 -26.05 -3.09
C PRO A 2 -2.27 -26.66 -1.83
N GLN A 3 -1.65 -26.43 -0.68
CA GLN A 3 -2.12 -26.94 0.60
C GLN A 3 -3.47 -26.28 0.93
N LYS A 4 -4.53 -27.09 1.05
CA LYS A 4 -5.85 -26.60 1.48
C LYS A 4 -5.82 -26.40 2.99
N PHE A 5 -6.22 -25.22 3.45
CA PHE A 5 -6.39 -24.94 4.87
C PHE A 5 -7.65 -25.67 5.36
N GLU A 6 -7.50 -26.58 6.32
CA GLU A 6 -8.64 -27.39 6.80
C GLU A 6 -9.58 -26.58 7.70
N GLU A 7 -9.04 -25.63 8.47
CA GLU A 7 -9.85 -24.75 9.33
C GLU A 7 -9.29 -23.33 9.43
N TRP A 8 -10.15 -22.33 9.26
CA TRP A 8 -9.81 -20.92 9.47
C TRP A 8 -10.18 -20.50 10.90
N THR A 9 -9.18 -20.29 11.75
CA THR A 9 -9.35 -19.88 13.16
C THR A 9 -9.40 -18.37 13.37
N ILE A 10 -9.57 -17.60 12.29
CA ILE A 10 -9.61 -16.14 12.32
C ILE A 10 -10.83 -15.66 13.13
N LYS A 11 -10.57 -14.81 14.13
CA LYS A 11 -11.58 -14.17 14.98
C LYS A 11 -11.89 -12.77 14.46
N ASP A 12 -13.16 -12.37 14.52
CA ASP A 12 -13.54 -10.99 14.20
C ASP A 12 -12.95 -10.06 15.28
N PRO A 13 -12.10 -9.09 14.93
CA PRO A 13 -11.52 -8.15 15.90
C PRO A 13 -12.56 -7.19 16.46
N CYS A 14 -13.72 -7.03 15.81
CA CYS A 14 -14.77 -6.07 16.20
C CYS A 14 -16.17 -6.71 16.11
N PRO A 15 -16.47 -7.77 16.89
CA PRO A 15 -17.73 -8.49 16.79
C PRO A 15 -18.92 -7.56 17.08
N GLY A 16 -19.97 -7.64 16.27
CA GLY A 16 -21.19 -6.84 16.42
C GLY A 16 -21.10 -5.39 15.91
N MET A 17 -19.91 -4.90 15.54
CA MET A 17 -19.74 -3.56 14.97
C MET A 17 -19.99 -3.58 13.46
N ALA A 18 -20.83 -2.69 12.92
CA ALA A 18 -21.02 -2.58 11.47
C ALA A 18 -19.69 -2.24 10.76
N LEU A 19 -19.41 -2.82 9.58
CA LEU A 19 -18.10 -2.71 8.92
C LEU A 19 -17.67 -1.25 8.71
N GLN A 20 -18.59 -0.40 8.25
CA GLN A 20 -18.34 1.03 8.01
C GLN A 20 -17.91 1.81 9.26
N ASN A 21 -18.19 1.27 10.46
CA ASN A 21 -17.85 1.91 11.74
C ASN A 21 -16.50 1.42 12.30
N ILE A 22 -15.87 0.41 11.68
CA ILE A 22 -14.59 -0.12 12.13
C ILE A 22 -13.45 0.77 11.62
N GLN A 23 -12.56 1.13 12.54
CA GLN A 23 -11.28 1.81 12.32
C GLN A 23 -10.18 1.10 13.12
N PRO A 24 -8.93 1.11 12.64
CA PRO A 24 -8.49 1.58 11.32
C PRO A 24 -9.02 0.69 10.18
N ILE A 25 -8.82 1.10 8.91
CA ILE A 25 -9.37 0.39 7.74
C ILE A 25 -8.79 -1.03 7.60
N SER A 26 -7.56 -1.30 8.04
CA SER A 26 -7.04 -2.68 8.08
C SER A 26 -7.90 -3.59 8.97
N HIS A 27 -8.32 -3.13 10.15
CA HIS A 27 -9.23 -3.89 11.02
C HIS A 27 -10.59 -4.12 10.36
N ARG A 28 -11.07 -3.14 9.57
CA ARG A 28 -12.29 -3.31 8.77
C ARG A 28 -12.14 -4.42 7.74
N ALA A 29 -11.02 -4.45 7.02
CA ALA A 29 -10.72 -5.52 6.06
C ALA A 29 -10.62 -6.90 6.75
N PHE A 30 -9.98 -6.94 7.91
CA PHE A 30 -9.87 -8.15 8.72
C PHE A 30 -11.25 -8.65 9.19
N ALA A 31 -12.10 -7.76 9.71
CA ALA A 31 -13.45 -8.08 10.12
C ALA A 31 -14.30 -8.58 8.94
N LEU A 32 -14.19 -7.95 7.77
CA LEU A 32 -14.84 -8.38 6.54
C LEU A 32 -14.47 -9.83 6.20
N VAL A 33 -13.18 -10.18 6.23
CA VAL A 33 -12.72 -11.54 5.97
C VAL A 33 -13.22 -12.53 7.02
N SER A 34 -13.08 -12.20 8.30
CA SER A 34 -13.50 -13.06 9.41
C SER A 34 -15.00 -13.38 9.35
N ARG A 35 -15.84 -12.39 9.04
CA ARG A 35 -17.30 -12.57 8.92
C ARG A 35 -17.71 -13.40 7.72
N ASN A 36 -16.88 -13.46 6.67
CA ASN A 36 -17.14 -14.23 5.46
C ASN A 36 -16.36 -15.56 5.41
N LYS A 37 -15.63 -15.92 6.47
CA LYS A 37 -14.68 -17.04 6.46
C LYS A 37 -15.30 -18.38 6.04
N ASN A 38 -16.54 -18.66 6.43
CA ASN A 38 -17.21 -19.93 6.09
C ASN A 38 -17.36 -20.12 4.57
N GLY A 39 -17.52 -19.03 3.81
CA GLY A 39 -17.56 -19.08 2.35
C GLY A 39 -16.17 -19.07 1.69
N LEU A 40 -15.10 -18.81 2.45
CA LEU A 40 -13.72 -18.72 1.97
C LEU A 40 -12.89 -19.98 2.29
N VAL A 41 -13.23 -20.75 3.33
CA VAL A 41 -12.47 -21.93 3.80
C VAL A 41 -12.18 -22.93 2.68
N SER A 42 -13.15 -23.16 1.79
CA SER A 42 -13.03 -24.11 0.67
C SER A 42 -12.38 -23.51 -0.59
N LYS A 43 -12.02 -22.23 -0.57
CA LYS A 43 -11.54 -21.48 -1.74
C LYS A 43 -10.02 -21.25 -1.67
N GLU A 44 -9.35 -21.40 -2.80
CA GLU A 44 -7.95 -20.97 -2.95
C GLU A 44 -7.86 -19.44 -2.81
N GLY A 45 -6.80 -18.94 -2.17
CA GLY A 45 -6.57 -17.49 -2.02
C GLY A 45 -6.67 -16.94 -0.61
N ALA A 46 -7.11 -17.78 0.34
CA ALA A 46 -7.11 -17.51 1.77
C ALA A 46 -5.88 -16.72 2.26
N LEU A 47 -4.71 -17.34 2.08
CA LEU A 47 -3.42 -16.82 2.52
C LEU A 47 -3.03 -15.55 1.78
N ASN A 48 -3.43 -15.41 0.50
CA ASN A 48 -3.16 -14.21 -0.27
C ASN A 48 -3.92 -13.01 0.31
N ILE A 49 -5.19 -13.20 0.71
CA ILE A 49 -6.02 -12.15 1.32
C ILE A 49 -5.47 -11.78 2.70
N ILE A 50 -5.11 -12.77 3.53
CA ILE A 50 -4.52 -12.50 4.85
C ILE A 50 -3.18 -11.78 4.71
N GLY A 51 -2.31 -12.23 3.81
CA GLY A 51 -1.05 -11.51 3.55
C GLY A 51 -1.27 -10.07 3.06
N ALA A 52 -2.34 -9.80 2.32
CA ALA A 52 -2.69 -8.43 1.92
C ALA A 52 -3.20 -7.59 3.11
N ILE A 53 -3.96 -8.19 4.02
CA ILE A 53 -4.39 -7.52 5.27
C ILE A 53 -3.19 -7.21 6.16
N ASP A 54 -2.25 -8.14 6.31
CA ASP A 54 -1.00 -7.90 7.06
C ASP A 54 -0.22 -6.71 6.47
N MET A 55 -0.22 -6.56 5.13
CA MET A 55 0.38 -5.40 4.46
C MET A 55 -0.38 -4.10 4.80
N MET A 56 -1.72 -4.13 4.86
CA MET A 56 -2.55 -2.99 5.26
C MET A 56 -2.33 -2.61 6.73
N GLU A 57 -2.25 -3.58 7.65
CA GLU A 57 -1.95 -3.34 9.06
C GLU A 57 -0.57 -2.69 9.23
N ALA A 58 0.43 -3.14 8.46
CA ALA A 58 1.75 -2.53 8.46
C ALA A 58 1.73 -1.09 7.91
N LEU A 59 0.85 -0.75 6.96
CA LEU A 59 0.66 0.63 6.50
C LEU A 59 0.07 1.51 7.61
N ASP A 60 -0.98 1.03 8.30
CA ASP A 60 -1.55 1.73 9.47
C ASP A 60 -0.50 1.93 10.57
N TYR A 61 0.28 0.90 10.87
CA TYR A 61 1.35 0.96 11.86
C TYR A 61 2.38 2.05 11.56
N HIS A 62 2.94 2.05 10.35
CA HIS A 62 3.95 3.05 9.97
C HIS A 62 3.36 4.45 9.84
N PHE A 63 2.10 4.58 9.42
CA PHE A 63 1.42 5.88 9.42
C PHE A 63 1.20 6.42 10.83
N ASN A 64 0.74 5.59 11.77
CA ASN A 64 0.52 6.02 13.16
C ASN A 64 1.84 6.46 13.82
N ASN A 65 2.91 5.66 13.68
CA ASN A 65 4.24 6.05 14.17
C ASN A 65 4.74 7.33 13.51
N PHE A 66 4.49 7.52 12.21
CA PHE A 66 4.84 8.75 11.51
C PHE A 66 4.16 9.99 12.13
N ILE A 67 2.86 9.88 12.46
CA ILE A 67 2.11 10.95 13.12
C ILE A 67 2.60 11.18 14.55
N GLU A 68 2.88 10.12 15.31
CA GLU A 68 3.40 10.21 16.68
C GLU A 68 4.78 10.89 16.73
N HIS A 69 5.69 10.50 15.85
CA HIS A 69 7.02 11.09 15.76
C HIS A 69 7.00 12.54 15.25
N GLY A 70 5.96 12.97 14.55
CA GLY A 70 5.78 14.36 14.11
C GLY A 70 5.53 15.37 15.21
N LYS A 71 5.31 14.90 16.44
CA LYS A 71 5.14 15.75 17.63
C LYS A 71 6.48 16.14 18.28
N GLY A 72 7.61 15.57 17.82
CA GLY A 72 8.95 15.79 18.38
C GLY A 72 9.84 16.76 17.57
N ALA A 73 11.03 17.07 18.10
CA ALA A 73 11.95 18.04 17.50
C ALA A 73 12.82 17.49 16.35
N THR A 74 12.89 16.16 16.15
CA THR A 74 13.71 15.55 15.09
C THR A 74 12.85 14.80 14.08
N ASN A 75 13.10 15.02 12.78
CA ASN A 75 12.34 14.40 11.69
C ASN A 75 12.90 13.04 11.23
N ILE A 76 13.95 12.51 11.88
CA ILE A 76 14.61 11.26 11.47
C ILE A 76 13.66 10.07 11.59
N ASN A 77 12.95 9.96 12.71
CA ASN A 77 12.01 8.86 12.92
C ASN A 77 10.83 8.95 11.95
N GLN A 78 10.30 10.16 11.69
CA GLN A 78 9.27 10.33 10.65
C GLN A 78 9.75 9.90 9.26
N LYS A 79 10.99 10.22 8.89
CA LYS A 79 11.56 9.76 7.62
C LYS A 79 11.69 8.25 7.58
N HIS A 80 12.13 7.63 8.68
CA HIS A 80 12.21 6.18 8.80
C HIS A 80 10.84 5.52 8.57
N GLU A 81 9.81 6.03 9.25
CA GLU A 81 8.44 5.53 9.10
C GLU A 81 7.88 5.77 7.70
N ALA A 82 8.15 6.91 7.07
CA ALA A 82 7.73 7.17 5.69
C ALA A 82 8.39 6.20 4.70
N VAL A 83 9.67 5.88 4.88
CA VAL A 83 10.36 4.87 4.05
C VAL A 83 9.78 3.48 4.28
N ALA A 84 9.54 3.11 5.53
CA ALA A 84 8.95 1.82 5.88
C ALA A 84 7.52 1.68 5.31
N TYR A 85 6.73 2.74 5.38
CA TYR A 85 5.41 2.86 4.74
C TYR A 85 5.49 2.60 3.24
N LEU A 86 6.39 3.30 2.52
CA LEU A 86 6.58 3.11 1.07
C LEU A 86 7.05 1.69 0.72
N ASN A 87 7.78 1.02 1.62
CA ASN A 87 8.15 -0.38 1.43
C ASN A 87 6.95 -1.32 1.50
N ARG A 88 6.05 -1.11 2.46
CA ARG A 88 4.78 -1.87 2.56
C ARG A 88 3.84 -1.57 1.40
N LEU A 89 3.79 -0.32 0.96
CA LEU A 89 3.07 0.09 -0.24
C LEU A 89 3.54 -0.69 -1.48
N GLY A 90 4.86 -0.87 -1.61
CA GLY A 90 5.45 -1.71 -2.67
C GLY A 90 5.03 -3.18 -2.63
N GLN A 91 4.91 -3.77 -1.44
CA GLN A 91 4.44 -5.15 -1.27
C GLN A 91 2.97 -5.27 -1.66
N LEU A 92 2.14 -4.33 -1.20
CA LEU A 92 0.73 -4.28 -1.56
C LEU A 92 0.54 -4.10 -3.07
N TYR A 93 1.33 -3.23 -3.70
CA TYR A 93 1.34 -3.09 -5.15
C TYR A 93 1.64 -4.41 -5.86
N ALA A 94 2.65 -5.16 -5.41
CA ALA A 94 2.95 -6.48 -5.97
C ALA A 94 1.77 -7.46 -5.82
N PHE A 95 1.08 -7.44 -4.67
CA PHE A 95 -0.16 -8.20 -4.48
C PHE A 95 -1.23 -7.83 -5.53
N THR A 96 -1.43 -6.54 -5.83
CA THR A 96 -2.40 -6.10 -6.86
C THR A 96 -2.08 -6.62 -8.26
N LYS A 97 -0.81 -6.93 -8.54
CA LYS A 97 -0.34 -7.44 -9.85
C LYS A 97 -0.21 -8.96 -9.89
N SER A 98 -0.44 -9.65 -8.78
CA SER A 98 -0.34 -11.10 -8.69
C SER A 98 -1.39 -11.79 -9.57
N ASP A 99 -1.09 -13.01 -10.02
CA ASP A 99 -2.04 -13.82 -10.79
C ASP A 99 -3.30 -14.13 -9.98
N PHE A 100 -3.18 -14.22 -8.65
CA PHE A 100 -4.32 -14.33 -7.75
C PHE A 100 -5.27 -13.14 -7.91
N THR A 101 -4.78 -11.92 -7.75
CA THR A 101 -5.62 -10.71 -7.80
C THR A 101 -6.19 -10.47 -9.19
N LYS A 102 -5.42 -10.74 -10.25
CA LYS A 102 -5.88 -10.58 -11.64
C LYS A 102 -7.10 -11.44 -11.99
N LYS A 103 -7.28 -12.60 -11.33
CA LYS A 103 -8.49 -13.44 -11.50
C LYS A 103 -9.78 -12.71 -11.12
N TYR A 104 -9.70 -11.79 -10.15
CA TYR A 104 -10.85 -11.08 -9.61
C TYR A 104 -10.89 -9.60 -10.00
N ASN A 105 -9.78 -9.08 -10.50
CA ASN A 105 -9.67 -7.70 -10.94
C ASN A 105 -8.77 -7.59 -12.16
N SER A 106 -9.38 -7.60 -13.35
CA SER A 106 -8.69 -7.44 -14.63
C SER A 106 -8.03 -6.07 -14.80
N GLU A 107 -8.50 -5.04 -14.08
CA GLU A 107 -7.99 -3.67 -14.16
C GLU A 107 -7.57 -3.12 -12.79
N PRO A 108 -6.41 -3.55 -12.24
CA PRO A 108 -5.91 -3.07 -10.95
C PRO A 108 -5.76 -1.55 -10.86
N LYS A 109 -5.41 -0.89 -11.97
CA LYS A 109 -5.20 0.57 -11.99
C LYS A 109 -6.47 1.38 -11.77
N ALA A 110 -7.64 0.84 -12.17
CA ALA A 110 -8.91 1.52 -12.00
C ALA A 110 -9.36 1.55 -10.52
N ILE A 111 -8.93 0.57 -9.72
CA ILE A 111 -9.33 0.46 -8.31
C ILE A 111 -8.33 1.12 -7.38
N LEU A 112 -7.02 1.07 -7.71
CA LEU A 112 -5.97 1.63 -6.86
C LEU A 112 -5.14 2.70 -7.58
N PRO A 113 -5.77 3.80 -8.05
CA PRO A 113 -5.06 4.85 -8.76
C PRO A 113 -4.00 5.51 -7.87
N LYS A 114 -4.29 5.79 -6.59
CA LYS A 114 -3.30 6.38 -5.68
C LYS A 114 -2.16 5.40 -5.40
N LEU A 115 -2.45 4.11 -5.26
CA LEU A 115 -1.37 3.12 -5.10
C LEU A 115 -0.42 3.08 -6.31
N ASP A 116 -0.94 3.14 -7.55
CA ASP A 116 -0.11 3.17 -8.77
C ASP A 116 0.70 4.47 -8.87
N GLU A 117 0.11 5.60 -8.48
CA GLU A 117 0.78 6.90 -8.37
C GLU A 117 1.96 6.84 -7.40
N LEU A 118 1.75 6.36 -6.17
CA LEU A 118 2.77 6.35 -5.12
C LEU A 118 3.83 5.24 -5.30
N TYR A 119 3.51 4.17 -6.03
CA TYR A 119 4.42 3.04 -6.23
C TYR A 119 5.73 3.43 -6.92
N ILE A 120 5.70 4.49 -7.73
CA ILE A 120 6.91 5.04 -8.34
C ILE A 120 7.97 5.44 -7.30
N PHE A 121 7.56 5.89 -6.10
CA PHE A 121 8.48 6.23 -5.01
C PHE A 121 9.23 5.02 -4.51
N ARG A 122 8.56 3.87 -4.37
CA ARG A 122 9.21 2.60 -4.04
C ARG A 122 10.23 2.24 -5.12
N ARG A 123 9.82 2.25 -6.39
CA ARG A 123 10.69 1.81 -7.49
C ARG A 123 11.90 2.69 -7.69
N LYS A 124 11.76 4.01 -7.55
CA LYS A 124 12.79 4.97 -7.94
C LYS A 124 13.62 5.47 -6.76
N ASN A 125 13.03 5.58 -5.57
CA ASN A 125 13.69 6.24 -4.45
C ASN A 125 14.10 5.25 -3.34
N THR A 126 13.30 4.24 -3.01
CA THR A 126 13.60 3.35 -1.86
C THR A 126 14.13 1.95 -2.22
N ALA A 127 13.69 1.32 -3.32
CA ALA A 127 13.99 -0.09 -3.66
C ALA A 127 15.13 -0.28 -4.67
N HIS A 128 15.02 0.42 -5.78
CA HIS A 128 15.97 0.38 -6.88
C HIS A 128 16.43 1.81 -7.05
N ARG A 129 17.25 2.28 -6.09
CA ARG A 129 17.87 3.59 -6.21
C ARG A 129 18.52 3.62 -7.58
N SER A 130 18.26 4.63 -8.40
CA SER A 130 18.84 4.65 -9.76
C SER A 130 20.37 4.71 -9.73
N LEU A 131 20.97 4.94 -8.55
CA LEU A 131 22.39 4.69 -8.29
C LEU A 131 22.76 3.20 -8.32
N ASP A 132 21.97 2.34 -7.67
CA ASP A 132 22.26 0.91 -7.50
C ASP A 132 21.89 0.10 -8.75
N ALA A 133 20.84 0.51 -9.47
CA ALA A 133 20.36 -0.15 -10.69
C ALA A 133 19.89 0.86 -11.76
N PRO A 134 20.81 1.61 -12.40
CA PRO A 134 20.47 2.65 -13.37
C PRO A 134 19.73 2.09 -14.59
N GLN A 135 18.69 2.81 -15.04
CA GLN A 135 17.84 2.50 -16.19
C GLN A 135 17.94 3.60 -17.26
N ASN A 136 19.18 3.94 -17.62
CA ASN A 136 19.57 4.99 -18.56
C ASN A 136 19.21 6.43 -18.14
N GLU A 137 19.02 6.69 -16.84
CA GLU A 137 18.80 8.06 -16.37
C GLU A 137 20.10 8.90 -16.33
N PRO A 138 20.02 10.23 -16.57
CA PRO A 138 21.16 11.13 -16.43
C PRO A 138 21.83 11.04 -15.05
N LYS A 139 23.15 11.21 -14.99
CA LYS A 139 23.93 11.16 -13.73
C LYS A 139 23.40 12.15 -12.68
N GLU A 140 23.02 13.34 -13.10
CA GLU A 140 22.44 14.38 -12.25
C GLU A 140 21.15 13.92 -11.58
N TYR A 141 20.28 13.23 -12.33
CA TYR A 141 19.02 12.69 -11.80
C TYR A 141 19.26 11.61 -10.73
N ARG A 142 20.21 10.71 -10.98
CA ARG A 142 20.58 9.66 -10.03
C ARG A 142 21.09 10.24 -8.70
N ASN A 143 21.89 11.31 -8.77
CA ASN A 143 22.35 12.03 -7.58
C ASN A 143 21.20 12.68 -6.81
N ARG A 144 20.23 13.31 -7.50
CA ARG A 144 19.05 13.92 -6.86
C ARG A 144 18.19 12.89 -6.13
N GLN A 145 17.93 11.73 -6.73
CA GLN A 145 17.18 10.65 -6.06
C GLN A 145 17.88 10.17 -4.78
N ALA A 146 19.20 9.98 -4.83
CA ALA A 146 19.97 9.54 -3.68
C ALA A 146 19.87 10.52 -2.50
N LEU A 147 19.81 11.82 -2.80
CA LEU A 147 19.66 12.89 -1.80
C LEU A 147 18.23 13.03 -1.27
N SER A 148 17.23 12.58 -2.05
CA SER A 148 15.80 12.77 -1.70
C SER A 148 15.44 12.08 -0.38
N LEU A 149 16.00 10.90 -0.10
CA LEU A 149 15.77 10.17 1.16
C LEU A 149 16.80 10.47 2.26
N LEU A 150 17.89 11.19 1.95
CA LEU A 150 18.82 11.73 2.95
C LEU A 150 18.26 13.01 3.62
N GLY A 151 17.02 13.39 3.30
CA GLY A 151 16.29 14.45 3.99
C GLY A 151 16.33 15.80 3.31
N ALA A 152 16.67 15.86 2.02
CA ALA A 152 16.79 17.11 1.28
C ALA A 152 15.45 17.66 0.72
N THR A 153 14.33 16.93 0.85
CA THR A 153 13.10 17.27 0.11
C THR A 153 11.81 17.06 0.91
N THR A 154 11.78 17.46 2.18
CA THR A 154 10.49 17.64 2.87
C THR A 154 10.08 19.10 2.88
N LEU A 155 8.81 19.36 2.56
CA LEU A 155 8.16 20.66 2.61
C LEU A 155 6.92 20.55 3.50
N LYS A 156 6.46 21.67 4.06
CA LYS A 156 5.12 21.72 4.68
C LYS A 156 4.09 22.15 3.63
N PHE A 157 3.08 21.33 3.41
CA PHE A 157 1.93 21.64 2.56
C PHE A 157 0.65 21.59 3.40
N MET A 158 -0.08 22.71 3.48
CA MET A 158 -1.28 22.85 4.33
C MET A 158 -1.08 22.40 5.78
N GLY A 159 0.11 22.63 6.34
CA GLY A 159 0.46 22.23 7.71
C GLY A 159 0.92 20.78 7.88
N ASN A 160 0.83 19.96 6.83
CA ASN A 160 1.29 18.57 6.82
C ASN A 160 2.69 18.45 6.22
N GLU A 161 3.46 17.47 6.70
CA GLU A 161 4.74 17.11 6.09
C GLU A 161 4.48 16.44 4.73
N GLN A 162 5.09 17.00 3.69
CA GLN A 162 5.00 16.54 2.31
C GLN A 162 6.40 16.20 1.83
N TYR A 163 6.55 14.99 1.32
CA TYR A 163 7.76 14.53 0.68
C TYR A 163 7.69 14.85 -0.81
N VAL A 164 8.75 15.46 -1.33
CA VAL A 164 8.87 15.83 -2.73
C VAL A 164 9.95 14.97 -3.37
N PHE A 165 9.63 14.25 -4.43
CA PHE A 165 10.59 13.39 -5.11
C PHE A 165 10.69 13.71 -6.60
N PRO A 166 11.92 13.72 -7.15
CA PRO A 166 12.12 13.90 -8.57
C PRO A 166 11.81 12.60 -9.33
N ASN A 167 10.96 12.68 -10.36
CA ASN A 167 10.74 11.65 -11.37
C ASN A 167 11.34 12.09 -12.71
N TYR A 168 12.07 11.23 -13.42
CA TYR A 168 12.58 11.55 -14.75
C TYR A 168 11.59 11.02 -15.80
N ASN A 169 10.93 11.94 -16.49
CA ASN A 169 10.06 11.59 -17.61
C ASN A 169 10.93 11.37 -18.85
N LYS A 170 10.95 10.12 -19.35
CA LYS A 170 11.75 9.72 -20.50
C LYS A 170 11.21 10.28 -21.82
N ASP A 171 9.91 10.51 -21.90
CA ASP A 171 9.23 10.98 -23.12
C ASP A 171 9.51 12.46 -23.35
N HIS A 172 9.50 13.27 -22.28
CA HIS A 172 9.77 14.70 -22.34
C HIS A 172 11.23 15.07 -22.03
N LYS A 173 12.04 14.13 -21.54
CA LYS A 173 13.41 14.35 -21.06
C LYS A 173 13.52 15.41 -19.95
N GLU A 174 12.47 15.54 -19.14
CA GLU A 174 12.36 16.53 -18.07
C GLU A 174 12.22 15.89 -16.68
N THR A 175 12.48 16.68 -15.63
CA THR A 175 12.22 16.27 -14.24
C THR A 175 10.82 16.69 -13.84
N GLU A 176 9.98 15.71 -13.53
CA GLU A 176 8.68 15.91 -12.90
C GLU A 176 8.83 15.81 -11.38
N TRP A 177 8.00 16.53 -10.65
CA TRP A 177 7.97 16.47 -9.19
C TRP A 177 6.73 15.75 -8.74
N GLN A 178 6.93 14.75 -7.89
CA GLN A 178 5.86 13.95 -7.32
C GLN A 178 5.82 14.15 -5.82
N TYR A 179 4.61 14.12 -5.29
CA TYR A 179 4.33 14.51 -3.92
C TYR A 179 3.74 13.33 -3.16
N PHE A 180 4.23 13.12 -1.94
CA PHE A 180 3.67 12.16 -1.00
C PHE A 180 3.42 12.88 0.32
N THR A 181 2.15 13.02 0.66
CA THR A 181 1.69 13.63 1.90
C THR A 181 1.00 12.53 2.72
N PRO A 182 1.68 11.86 3.67
CA PRO A 182 1.11 10.72 4.39
C PRO A 182 -0.29 10.98 4.96
N ALA A 183 -0.52 12.16 5.55
CA ALA A 183 -1.81 12.53 6.13
C ALA A 183 -2.97 12.61 5.11
N THR A 184 -2.66 12.89 3.85
CA THR A 184 -3.64 12.98 2.75
C THR A 184 -3.75 11.66 2.01
N ASP A 185 -2.61 11.04 1.70
CA ASP A 185 -2.55 9.86 0.84
C ASP A 185 -2.92 8.56 1.57
N HIS A 186 -2.64 8.46 2.88
CA HIS A 186 -2.89 7.23 3.63
C HIS A 186 -4.37 6.83 3.66
N PRO A 187 -5.33 7.70 4.02
CA PRO A 187 -6.75 7.34 3.98
C PRO A 187 -7.22 6.88 2.59
N ILE A 188 -6.70 7.48 1.52
CA ILE A 188 -7.03 7.13 0.14
C ILE A 188 -6.51 5.73 -0.19
N VAL A 189 -5.23 5.47 0.06
CA VAL A 189 -4.60 4.16 -0.18
C VAL A 189 -5.33 3.06 0.59
N MET A 190 -5.67 3.31 1.85
CA MET A 190 -6.34 2.32 2.69
C MET A 190 -7.75 2.01 2.19
N GLU A 191 -8.51 3.02 1.76
CA GLU A 191 -9.85 2.86 1.20
C GLU A 191 -9.82 2.10 -0.15
N GLU A 192 -8.92 2.48 -1.07
CA GLU A 192 -8.70 1.75 -2.33
C GLU A 192 -8.35 0.27 -2.08
N SER A 193 -7.52 0.03 -1.07
CA SER A 193 -7.10 -1.32 -0.68
C SER A 193 -8.26 -2.13 -0.10
N TYR A 194 -9.07 -1.53 0.76
CA TYR A 194 -10.28 -2.17 1.28
C TYR A 194 -11.26 -2.53 0.15
N GLN A 195 -11.50 -1.62 -0.79
CA GLN A 195 -12.38 -1.86 -1.93
C GLN A 195 -11.89 -3.02 -2.81
N LEU A 196 -10.57 -3.16 -2.99
CA LEU A 196 -9.99 -4.31 -3.67
C LEU A 196 -10.30 -5.61 -2.92
N ILE A 197 -10.07 -5.65 -1.61
CA ILE A 197 -10.33 -6.85 -0.78
C ILE A 197 -11.80 -7.21 -0.81
N GLU A 198 -12.69 -6.22 -0.67
CA GLU A 198 -14.14 -6.41 -0.74
C GLU A 198 -14.58 -6.95 -2.10
N LYS A 199 -14.02 -6.43 -3.20
CA LYS A 199 -14.29 -6.93 -4.56
C LYS A 199 -13.85 -8.39 -4.72
N ILE A 200 -12.65 -8.74 -4.23
CA ILE A 200 -12.14 -10.12 -4.28
C ILE A 200 -13.07 -11.06 -3.52
N ILE A 201 -13.40 -10.74 -2.26
CA ILE A 201 -14.27 -11.57 -1.42
C ILE A 201 -15.64 -11.72 -2.06
N THR A 202 -16.24 -10.62 -2.52
CA THR A 202 -17.56 -10.63 -3.18
C THR A 202 -17.56 -11.58 -4.38
N GLN A 203 -16.51 -11.56 -5.20
CA GLN A 203 -16.43 -12.46 -6.36
C GLN A 203 -16.17 -13.91 -5.98
N MET A 204 -15.34 -14.17 -4.98
CA MET A 204 -15.07 -15.52 -4.48
C MET A 204 -16.33 -16.21 -3.93
N LEU A 205 -17.25 -15.42 -3.37
CA LEU A 205 -18.51 -15.88 -2.80
C LEU A 205 -19.65 -15.98 -3.81
N LYS A 206 -19.49 -15.46 -5.05
CA LYS A 206 -20.50 -15.65 -6.09
C LYS A 206 -20.64 -17.15 -6.40
N PRO A 207 -21.88 -17.68 -6.51
CA PRO A 207 -22.07 -19.04 -6.98
C PRO A 207 -21.48 -19.17 -8.37
N THR A 208 -20.64 -20.18 -8.58
CA THR A 208 -20.13 -20.50 -9.91
C THR A 208 -21.33 -20.88 -10.76
N SER A 209 -21.66 -20.10 -11.79
CA SER A 209 -22.63 -20.51 -12.79
C SER A 209 -22.08 -21.78 -13.45
N ILE A 210 -22.72 -22.91 -13.18
CA ILE A 210 -22.45 -24.20 -13.83
C ILE A 210 -23.05 -24.15 -15.24
#